data_AF-A0A6B2CWW7-F1
#
_entry.id   AF-A0A6B2CWW7-F1
#
_cell.length_a   1.000
_cell.length_b   1.000
_cell.length_c   1.000
_cell.angle_alpha   90.00
_cell.angle_beta   90.00
_cell.angle_gamma   90.00
#
_symmetry.space_group_name_H-M   'P 1'
#
loop_
_entity.id
_entity.type
_entity.pdbx_description
1 polymer ?
#
loop_
_entity_poly.entity_id
_entity_poly.type
_entity_poly.pdbx_seq_one_letter_code
_entity_poly.pdbx_strand_id
1 'polypeptide(L)'
;LAGPQVVEAMARAFETQRGELVDKLLAALEAGEKAGGDRRGKQSAAVLVLRPNGGYLGLSDVYVDIRVDDHPEPVAELRRIFKIWELALLQRDNPSDVVVKKDVAAEVQSILRRLGFYRGDVTGTWDEETEKAFREWAGYENFENKIRNDDKIWGSVYRYLKELSRRL
;
A
#
# COMPACT_ATOMS: atom_id res chain seq x y z
N LEU A 1 10.49 -9.93 -27.63
CA LEU A 1 9.82 -10.97 -26.81
C LEU A 1 10.41 -12.34 -27.13
N ALA A 2 10.46 -13.25 -26.16
CA ALA A 2 10.95 -14.62 -26.34
C ALA A 2 10.06 -15.48 -27.27
N GLY A 3 8.76 -15.16 -27.36
CA GLY A 3 7.82 -15.80 -28.28
C GLY A 3 6.37 -15.33 -28.05
N PRO A 4 5.40 -15.82 -28.84
CA PRO A 4 3.98 -15.41 -28.75
C PRO A 4 3.36 -15.72 -27.39
N GLN A 5 3.81 -16.79 -26.72
CA GLN A 5 3.34 -17.19 -25.40
C GLN A 5 3.46 -16.09 -24.34
N VAL A 6 4.38 -15.13 -24.53
CA VAL A 6 4.54 -13.99 -23.63
C VAL A 6 3.31 -13.10 -23.66
N VAL A 7 2.89 -12.64 -24.84
CA VAL A 7 1.72 -11.76 -24.99
C VAL A 7 0.45 -12.48 -24.56
N GLU A 8 0.32 -13.75 -24.92
CA GLU A 8 -0.83 -14.56 -24.52
C GLU A 8 -0.93 -14.74 -23.00
N ALA A 9 0.20 -14.96 -22.31
CA ALA A 9 0.23 -15.05 -20.85
C ALA A 9 -0.14 -13.71 -20.20
N MET A 10 0.36 -12.59 -20.73
CA MET A 10 0.01 -11.25 -20.27
C MET A 10 -1.49 -10.98 -20.41
N ALA A 11 -2.06 -11.26 -21.59
CA ALA A 11 -3.49 -11.05 -21.87
C ALA A 11 -4.37 -11.89 -20.93
N ARG A 12 -4.09 -13.21 -20.82
CA ARG A 12 -4.82 -14.10 -19.92
C ARG A 12 -4.77 -13.62 -18.47
N ALA A 13 -3.59 -13.21 -17.99
CA ALA A 13 -3.44 -12.69 -16.63
C ALA A 13 -4.21 -11.38 -16.43
N PHE A 14 -4.17 -10.46 -17.38
CA PHE A 14 -4.91 -9.20 -17.32
C PHE A 14 -6.43 -9.43 -17.24
N GLU A 15 -6.96 -10.33 -18.07
CA GLU A 15 -8.39 -10.61 -18.18
C GLU A 15 -8.95 -11.36 -16.96
N THR A 16 -8.15 -12.24 -16.37
CA THR A 16 -8.59 -13.09 -15.25
C THR A 16 -8.32 -12.49 -13.87
N GLN A 17 -7.35 -11.57 -13.76
CA GLN A 17 -7.01 -10.93 -12.50
C GLN A 17 -8.16 -10.04 -12.01
N ARG A 18 -8.46 -10.17 -10.70
CA ARG A 18 -9.41 -9.31 -9.99
C ARG A 18 -8.71 -8.09 -9.40
N GLY A 19 -9.50 -7.09 -9.04
CA GLY A 19 -9.02 -5.82 -8.51
C GLY A 19 -9.10 -4.71 -9.54
N GLU A 20 -8.41 -3.61 -9.25
CA GLU A 20 -8.40 -2.43 -10.11
C GLU A 20 -7.43 -2.61 -11.28
N LEU A 21 -7.39 -1.62 -12.18
CA LEU A 21 -6.55 -1.67 -13.38
C LEU A 21 -5.07 -1.92 -13.04
N VAL A 22 -4.53 -1.31 -11.99
CA VAL A 22 -3.13 -1.52 -11.58
C VAL A 22 -2.86 -2.97 -11.19
N ASP A 23 -3.80 -3.65 -10.52
CA ASP A 23 -3.63 -5.05 -10.10
C ASP A 23 -3.53 -5.97 -11.33
N LYS A 24 -4.38 -5.70 -12.34
CA LYS A 24 -4.39 -6.40 -13.63
C LYS A 24 -3.11 -6.17 -14.42
N LEU A 25 -2.63 -4.93 -14.49
CA LEU A 25 -1.39 -4.57 -15.18
C LEU A 25 -0.17 -5.24 -14.54
N LEU A 26 -0.08 -5.21 -13.20
CA LEU A 26 1.01 -5.87 -12.48
C LEU A 26 0.98 -7.39 -12.67
N ALA A 27 -0.22 -8.02 -12.64
CA ALA A 27 -0.36 -9.45 -12.92
C ALA A 27 0.06 -9.80 -14.37
N ALA A 28 -0.28 -8.94 -15.33
CA ALA A 28 0.14 -9.10 -16.71
C ALA A 28 1.66 -9.05 -16.85
N LEU A 29 2.32 -8.04 -16.26
CA LEU A 29 3.79 -7.92 -16.29
C LEU A 29 4.48 -9.16 -15.70
N GLU A 30 4.01 -9.64 -14.55
CA GLU A 30 4.55 -10.85 -13.91
C GLU A 30 4.38 -12.10 -14.78
N ALA A 31 3.21 -12.26 -15.41
CA ALA A 31 2.94 -13.39 -16.30
C ALA A 31 3.81 -13.34 -17.56
N GLY A 32 4.00 -12.15 -18.13
CA GLY A 32 4.86 -11.95 -19.29
C GLY A 32 6.32 -12.28 -19.00
N GLU A 33 6.85 -11.84 -17.85
CA GLU A 33 8.21 -12.18 -17.42
C GLU A 33 8.37 -13.69 -17.24
N LYS A 34 7.43 -14.35 -16.56
CA LYS A 34 7.43 -15.81 -16.34
C LYS A 34 7.33 -16.61 -17.64
N ALA A 35 6.67 -16.08 -18.67
CA ALA A 35 6.54 -16.72 -19.98
C ALA A 35 7.79 -16.53 -20.88
N GLY A 36 8.83 -15.87 -20.37
CA GLY A 36 10.13 -15.70 -21.04
C GLY A 36 10.50 -14.24 -21.34
N GLY A 37 9.57 -13.29 -21.18
CA GLY A 37 9.86 -11.85 -21.24
C GLY A 37 10.44 -11.34 -22.57
N ASP A 38 11.23 -10.27 -22.49
CA ASP A 38 12.01 -9.76 -23.62
C ASP A 38 13.23 -10.66 -23.86
N ARG A 39 13.51 -10.93 -25.14
CA ARG A 39 14.65 -11.76 -25.58
C ARG A 39 16.00 -11.16 -25.20
N ARG A 40 16.05 -9.84 -24.97
CA ARG A 40 17.26 -9.11 -24.56
C ARG A 40 17.54 -9.23 -23.05
N GLY A 41 16.62 -9.81 -22.28
CA GLY A 41 16.65 -9.80 -20.82
C GLY A 41 15.77 -8.69 -20.22
N LYS A 42 15.87 -8.51 -18.91
CA LYS A 42 15.10 -7.57 -18.11
C LYS A 42 16.05 -6.58 -17.42
N GLN A 43 15.61 -5.33 -17.30
CA GLN A 43 16.39 -4.26 -16.67
C GLN A 43 15.50 -3.28 -15.91
N SER A 44 14.34 -2.93 -16.49
CA SER A 44 13.42 -1.97 -15.91
C SER A 44 11.97 -2.44 -16.01
N ALA A 45 11.11 -1.85 -15.18
CA ALA A 45 9.67 -2.06 -15.20
C ALA A 45 8.97 -0.80 -14.67
N ALA A 46 7.78 -0.49 -15.19
CA ALA A 46 7.01 0.65 -14.74
C ALA A 46 5.51 0.39 -14.87
N VAL A 47 4.72 1.07 -14.06
CA VAL A 47 3.26 1.13 -14.19
C VAL A 47 2.79 2.57 -13.99
N LEU A 48 1.99 3.06 -14.93
CA LEU A 48 1.32 4.35 -14.87
C LEU A 48 -0.18 4.12 -15.06
N VAL A 49 -0.98 4.57 -14.10
CA VAL A 49 -2.44 4.57 -14.17
C VAL A 49 -2.93 5.98 -13.88
N LEU A 50 -3.81 6.48 -14.74
CA LEU A 50 -4.47 7.76 -14.56
C LEU A 50 -5.94 7.53 -14.20
N ARG A 51 -6.46 8.34 -13.28
CA ARG A 51 -7.87 8.38 -12.87
C ARG A 51 -8.20 9.83 -12.50
N PRO A 52 -9.29 10.42 -13.02
CA PRO A 52 -9.72 11.75 -12.62
C PRO A 52 -9.77 11.90 -11.10
N ASN A 53 -9.03 12.89 -10.56
CA ASN A 53 -8.90 13.15 -9.12
C ASN A 53 -8.44 11.92 -8.29
N GLY A 54 -7.71 11.00 -8.91
CA GLY A 54 -7.27 9.75 -8.26
C GLY A 54 -5.97 9.86 -7.49
N GLY A 55 -5.16 10.90 -7.74
CA GLY A 55 -3.88 11.09 -7.08
C GLY A 55 -4.00 11.41 -5.60
N TYR A 56 -2.85 11.57 -4.95
CA TYR A 56 -2.77 11.86 -3.51
C TYR A 56 -3.64 13.07 -3.13
N LEU A 57 -4.51 12.89 -2.13
CA LEU A 57 -5.54 13.85 -1.69
C LEU A 57 -6.49 14.35 -2.79
N GLY A 58 -6.58 13.65 -3.93
CA GLY A 58 -7.38 14.05 -5.08
C GLY A 58 -6.81 15.25 -5.85
N LEU A 59 -5.55 15.62 -5.62
CA LEU A 59 -4.93 16.83 -6.18
C LEU A 59 -4.31 16.64 -7.57
N SER A 60 -4.38 15.43 -8.13
CA SER A 60 -3.93 15.13 -9.49
C SER A 60 -4.67 13.94 -10.08
N ASP A 61 -4.50 13.70 -11.38
CA ASP A 61 -5.04 12.53 -12.07
C ASP A 61 -4.10 11.31 -12.04
N VAL A 62 -2.90 11.46 -11.47
CA VAL A 62 -1.90 10.38 -11.41
C VAL A 62 -2.29 9.42 -10.29
N TYR A 63 -3.01 8.36 -10.65
CA TYR A 63 -3.50 7.35 -9.71
C TYR A 63 -2.39 6.43 -9.22
N VAL A 64 -1.50 6.00 -10.12
CA VAL A 64 -0.31 5.21 -9.79
C VAL A 64 0.79 5.62 -10.76
N ASP A 65 1.97 5.94 -10.27
CA ASP A 65 3.18 6.08 -11.09
C ASP A 65 4.37 5.50 -10.31
N ILE A 66 4.77 4.29 -10.68
CA ILE A 66 5.88 3.59 -10.03
C ILE A 66 6.79 3.04 -11.11
N ARG A 67 8.09 3.23 -10.88
CA ARG A 67 9.15 2.86 -11.79
C ARG A 67 10.27 2.15 -11.05
N VAL A 68 10.82 1.13 -11.68
CA VAL A 68 12.09 0.51 -11.38
C VAL A 68 12.95 0.72 -12.61
N ASP A 69 13.85 1.70 -12.56
CA ASP A 69 14.63 2.10 -13.74
C ASP A 69 15.85 1.18 -14.00
N ASP A 70 16.37 0.52 -12.96
CA ASP A 70 17.43 -0.50 -13.08
C ASP A 70 17.37 -1.50 -11.92
N HIS A 71 17.11 -2.78 -12.22
CA HIS A 71 17.15 -3.89 -11.26
C HIS A 71 17.28 -5.23 -11.99
N PRO A 72 18.00 -6.23 -11.45
CA PRO A 72 18.07 -7.57 -12.07
C PRO A 72 16.71 -8.26 -12.16
N GLU A 73 15.79 -7.96 -11.25
CA GLU A 73 14.43 -8.51 -11.16
C GLU A 73 13.38 -7.38 -11.14
N PRO A 74 13.22 -6.61 -12.22
CA PRO A 74 12.53 -5.32 -12.16
C PRO A 74 11.02 -5.45 -11.96
N VAL A 75 10.36 -6.48 -12.51
CA VAL A 75 8.92 -6.69 -12.31
C VAL A 75 8.61 -7.13 -10.87
N ALA A 76 9.41 -8.05 -10.32
CA ALA A 76 9.28 -8.46 -8.93
C ALA A 76 9.52 -7.28 -7.97
N GLU A 77 10.51 -6.45 -8.27
CA GLU A 77 10.81 -5.25 -7.49
C GLU A 77 9.71 -4.19 -7.61
N LEU A 78 9.15 -4.00 -8.82
CA LEU A 78 8.00 -3.12 -9.03
C LEU A 78 6.81 -3.53 -8.17
N ARG A 79 6.53 -4.84 -8.07
CA ARG A 79 5.48 -5.37 -7.18
C ARG A 79 5.79 -5.10 -5.71
N ARG A 80 7.04 -5.26 -5.27
CA ARG A 80 7.46 -4.98 -3.89
C ARG A 80 7.27 -3.51 -3.54
N ILE A 81 7.72 -2.60 -4.40
CA ILE A 81 7.56 -1.15 -4.22
C ILE A 81 6.08 -0.79 -4.26
N PHE A 82 5.30 -1.35 -5.19
CA PHE A 82 3.86 -1.11 -5.26
C PHE A 82 3.15 -1.42 -3.93
N LYS A 83 3.47 -2.54 -3.27
CA LYS A 83 2.84 -2.87 -1.97
C LYS A 83 3.14 -1.85 -0.87
N ILE A 84 4.35 -1.29 -0.87
CA ILE A 84 4.74 -0.24 0.10
C ILE A 84 4.00 1.05 -0.24
N TRP A 85 4.05 1.43 -1.52
CA TRP A 85 3.44 2.66 -2.03
C TRP A 85 1.91 2.67 -1.87
N GLU A 86 1.25 1.55 -2.18
CA GLU A 86 -0.20 1.37 -2.03
C GLU A 86 -0.68 1.64 -0.60
N LEU A 87 0.07 1.13 0.37
CA LEU A 87 -0.31 1.27 1.77
C LEU A 87 -0.28 2.72 2.22
N ALA A 88 0.74 3.49 1.81
CA ALA A 88 0.89 4.90 2.17
C ALA A 88 -0.02 5.81 1.33
N LEU A 89 -0.01 5.66 0.01
CA LEU A 89 -0.47 6.72 -0.89
C LEU A 89 -1.80 6.42 -1.60
N LEU A 90 -2.19 5.16 -1.77
CA LEU A 90 -3.49 4.83 -2.38
C LEU A 90 -4.61 4.81 -1.36
N GLN A 91 -5.64 5.61 -1.62
CA GLN A 91 -6.90 5.55 -0.89
C GLN A 91 -7.84 4.51 -1.55
N ARG A 92 -7.62 3.23 -1.25
CA ARG A 92 -8.43 2.12 -1.77
C ARG A 92 -8.69 1.00 -0.75
N ASP A 93 -8.57 1.30 0.54
CA ASP A 93 -8.80 0.35 1.62
C ASP A 93 -10.22 -0.23 1.57
N ASN A 94 -10.35 -1.52 1.91
CA ASN A 94 -11.64 -2.18 1.96
C ASN A 94 -12.50 -1.53 3.07
N PRO A 95 -13.69 -0.95 2.76
CA PRO A 95 -14.58 -0.32 3.74
C PRO A 95 -14.98 -1.20 4.93
N SER A 96 -14.97 -2.53 4.73
CA SER A 96 -15.28 -3.52 5.78
C SER A 96 -14.08 -3.95 6.62
N ASP A 97 -12.85 -3.68 6.16
CA ASP A 97 -11.62 -4.00 6.88
C ASP A 97 -11.22 -2.85 7.80
N VAL A 98 -11.85 -2.82 8.96
CA VAL A 98 -11.72 -1.77 9.97
C VAL A 98 -11.67 -2.38 11.36
N VAL A 99 -11.01 -1.69 12.28
CA VAL A 99 -11.03 -1.99 13.71
C VAL A 99 -11.64 -0.81 14.47
N VAL A 100 -12.39 -1.08 15.53
CA VAL A 100 -12.97 -0.03 16.38
C VAL A 100 -11.91 0.45 17.36
N LYS A 101 -11.70 1.78 17.42
CA LYS A 101 -10.66 2.43 18.23
C LYS A 101 -10.67 1.98 19.69
N LYS A 102 -11.85 1.88 20.30
CA LYS A 102 -12.01 1.45 21.71
C LYS A 102 -11.50 0.03 21.98
N ASP A 103 -11.60 -0.86 20.99
CA ASP A 103 -11.25 -2.28 21.14
C ASP A 103 -9.72 -2.50 21.02
N VAL A 104 -9.00 -1.53 20.44
CA VAL A 104 -7.56 -1.61 20.17
C VAL A 104 -6.73 -0.54 20.91
N ALA A 105 -7.38 0.33 21.70
CA ALA A 105 -6.75 1.50 22.30
C ALA A 105 -5.49 1.16 23.13
N ALA A 106 -5.55 0.14 23.99
CA ALA A 106 -4.41 -0.24 24.83
C ALA A 106 -3.20 -0.71 23.99
N GLU A 107 -3.45 -1.51 22.94
CA GLU A 107 -2.40 -2.00 22.04
C GLU A 107 -1.80 -0.83 21.25
N VAL A 108 -2.64 0.06 20.71
CA VAL A 108 -2.20 1.25 19.97
C VAL A 108 -1.37 2.19 20.85
N GLN A 109 -1.83 2.52 22.05
CA GLN A 109 -1.09 3.34 23.01
C GLN A 109 0.28 2.74 23.33
N SER A 110 0.34 1.43 23.59
CA SER A 110 1.61 0.74 23.87
C SER A 110 2.57 0.81 22.68
N ILE A 111 2.07 0.65 21.45
CA ILE A 111 2.91 0.72 20.25
C ILE A 111 3.39 2.17 20.03
N LEU A 112 2.49 3.15 20.07
CA LEU A 112 2.83 4.56 19.89
C LEU A 112 3.81 5.06 20.95
N ARG A 113 3.72 4.55 22.18
CA ARG A 113 4.68 4.87 23.25
C ARG A 113 6.08 4.35 22.95
N ARG A 114 6.18 3.11 22.45
CA ARG A 114 7.47 2.55 22.00
C ARG A 114 8.04 3.28 20.78
N LEU A 115 7.17 3.75 19.89
CA LEU A 115 7.55 4.57 18.73
C LEU A 115 7.91 6.02 19.10
N GLY A 116 7.66 6.44 20.35
CA GLY A 116 7.97 7.78 20.84
C GLY A 116 6.89 8.85 20.56
N PHE A 117 5.76 8.47 19.96
CA PHE A 117 4.64 9.39 19.65
C PHE A 117 3.66 9.59 20.83
N TYR A 118 3.57 8.64 21.75
CA TYR A 118 2.67 8.71 22.90
C TYR A 118 3.44 8.73 24.22
N ARG A 119 3.13 9.67 25.11
CA ARG A 119 3.82 9.83 26.41
C ARG A 119 2.92 9.53 27.62
N GLY A 120 1.62 9.33 27.40
CA GLY A 120 0.65 9.00 28.44
C GLY A 120 0.74 7.55 28.92
N ASP A 121 -0.13 7.22 29.87
CA ASP A 121 -0.30 5.87 30.37
C ASP A 121 -1.14 5.01 29.43
N VAL A 122 -0.90 3.70 29.44
CA VAL A 122 -1.71 2.76 28.65
C VAL A 122 -3.03 2.53 29.40
N THR A 123 -4.01 3.38 29.14
CA THR A 123 -5.33 3.37 29.81
C THR A 123 -6.33 2.44 29.15
N GLY A 124 -6.12 2.08 27.87
CA GLY A 124 -7.11 1.35 27.08
C GLY A 124 -8.34 2.17 26.69
N THR A 125 -8.35 3.47 26.98
CA THR A 125 -9.37 4.41 26.51
C THR A 125 -8.80 5.25 25.39
N TRP A 126 -9.53 5.34 24.29
CA TRP A 126 -9.14 6.20 23.17
C TRP A 126 -9.48 7.67 23.50
N ASP A 127 -8.57 8.35 24.18
CA ASP A 127 -8.68 9.74 24.59
C ASP A 127 -8.08 10.72 23.56
N GLU A 128 -8.17 12.03 23.86
CA GLU A 128 -7.63 13.08 22.99
C GLU A 128 -6.12 12.98 22.79
N GLU A 129 -5.37 12.59 23.83
CA GLU A 129 -3.92 12.39 23.73
C GLU A 129 -3.58 11.22 22.80
N THR A 130 -4.34 10.12 22.89
CA THR A 130 -4.19 8.96 22.00
C THR A 130 -4.53 9.32 20.56
N GLU A 131 -5.63 10.04 20.32
CA GLU A 131 -6.01 10.50 18.97
C GLU A 131 -4.92 11.43 18.38
N LYS A 132 -4.39 12.36 19.18
CA LYS A 132 -3.32 13.26 18.75
C LYS A 132 -2.06 12.49 18.39
N ALA A 133 -1.60 11.58 19.25
CA ALA A 133 -0.42 10.76 19.00
C ALA A 133 -0.59 9.86 17.77
N PHE A 134 -1.78 9.28 17.59
CA PHE A 134 -2.08 8.45 16.42
C PHE A 134 -2.04 9.27 15.11
N ARG A 135 -2.60 10.48 15.11
CA ARG A 135 -2.56 11.38 13.94
C ARG A 135 -1.15 11.87 13.63
N GLU A 136 -0.35 12.17 14.65
CA GLU A 136 1.05 12.56 14.49
C GLU A 136 1.88 11.43 13.87
N TRP A 137 1.74 10.20 14.40
CA TRP A 137 2.37 9.02 13.81
C TRP A 137 1.90 8.76 12.38
N ALA A 138 0.59 8.85 12.13
CA ALA A 138 0.05 8.64 10.80
C ALA A 138 0.59 9.67 9.79
N GLY A 139 0.75 10.94 10.18
CA GLY A 139 1.41 11.95 9.34
C GLY A 139 2.88 11.63 9.09
N TYR A 140 3.61 11.17 10.10
CA TYR A 140 5.00 10.73 9.93
C TYR A 140 5.15 9.58 8.92
N GLU A 141 4.18 8.67 8.86
CA GLU A 141 4.14 7.52 7.94
C GLU A 141 3.43 7.82 6.60
N ASN A 142 3.02 9.08 6.33
CA ASN A 142 2.27 9.51 5.14
C ASN A 142 0.87 8.85 4.99
N PHE A 143 0.15 8.64 6.09
CA PHE A 143 -1.22 8.11 6.12
C PHE A 143 -2.32 9.17 6.27
N GLU A 144 -2.06 10.44 5.93
CA GLU A 144 -3.03 11.53 6.10
C GLU A 144 -4.34 11.29 5.34
N ASN A 145 -4.24 10.75 4.12
CA ASN A 145 -5.37 10.33 3.30
C ASN A 145 -6.12 9.10 3.87
N LYS A 146 -5.58 8.44 4.90
CA LYS A 146 -6.16 7.28 5.59
C LYS A 146 -6.65 7.61 6.99
N ILE A 147 -6.51 8.85 7.44
CA ILE A 147 -7.11 9.28 8.69
C ILE A 147 -8.63 9.32 8.56
N ARG A 148 -9.30 8.57 9.44
CA ARG A 148 -10.76 8.56 9.55
C ARG A 148 -11.20 9.53 10.64
N ASN A 149 -12.37 10.13 10.44
CA ASN A 149 -13.00 11.04 11.41
C ASN A 149 -14.08 10.34 12.26
N ASP A 150 -14.19 9.01 12.16
CA ASP A 150 -15.09 8.20 12.98
C ASP A 150 -14.31 7.41 14.05
N ASP A 151 -15.02 6.48 14.72
CA ASP A 151 -14.52 5.65 15.80
C ASP A 151 -13.67 4.46 15.33
N LYS A 152 -13.20 4.48 14.08
CA LYS A 152 -12.52 3.34 13.44
C LYS A 152 -11.14 3.69 12.92
N ILE A 153 -10.34 2.65 12.74
CA ILE A 153 -9.05 2.67 12.04
C ILE A 153 -9.15 1.68 10.89
N TRP A 154 -8.55 1.99 9.74
CA TRP A 154 -8.39 1.01 8.68
C TRP A 154 -7.59 -0.21 9.17
N GLY A 155 -8.06 -1.41 8.87
CA GLY A 155 -7.38 -2.64 9.25
C GLY A 155 -5.96 -2.73 8.67
N SER A 156 -5.74 -2.17 7.49
CA SER A 156 -4.42 -2.01 6.85
C SER A 156 -3.47 -1.16 7.69
N VAL A 157 -3.88 0.04 8.08
CA VAL A 157 -3.11 0.96 8.93
C VAL A 157 -2.83 0.33 10.29
N TYR A 158 -3.83 -0.34 10.88
CA TYR A 158 -3.65 -1.04 12.15
C TYR A 158 -2.63 -2.18 12.07
N ARG A 159 -2.72 -3.04 11.03
CA ARG A 159 -1.74 -4.12 10.82
C ARG A 159 -0.33 -3.56 10.59
N TYR A 160 -0.20 -2.48 9.83
CA TYR A 160 1.09 -1.82 9.62
C TYR A 160 1.69 -1.28 10.92
N LEU A 161 0.90 -0.60 11.75
CA LEU A 161 1.32 -0.13 13.08
C LEU A 161 1.89 -1.30 13.91
N LYS A 162 1.18 -2.44 13.92
CA LYS A 162 1.62 -3.65 14.62
C LYS A 162 2.91 -4.23 14.04
N GLU A 163 3.07 -4.24 12.73
CA GLU A 163 4.28 -4.73 12.06
C GLU A 163 5.50 -3.86 12.34
N LEU A 164 5.35 -2.53 12.33
CA LEU A 164 6.41 -1.58 12.69
C LEU A 164 6.97 -1.86 14.07
N SER A 165 6.05 -2.13 14.99
CA SER A 165 6.35 -2.49 16.37
C SER A 165 7.20 -3.77 16.48
N ARG A 166 7.18 -4.69 15.50
CA ARG A 166 7.99 -5.92 15.53
C ARG A 166 9.43 -5.71 15.03
N ARG A 167 9.71 -4.55 14.43
CA ARG A 167 11.03 -4.21 13.86
C ARG A 167 11.92 -3.43 14.83
N LEU A 168 11.39 -3.08 16.01
CA LEU A 168 12.06 -2.36 17.10
C LEU A 168 12.28 -3.30 18.29
#